data_AF-A0A2P7U2W2-F1
#
_entry.id   AF-A0A2P7U2W2-F1
#
_cell.length_a   1.000
_cell.length_b   1.000
_cell.length_c   1.000
_cell.angle_alpha   90.00
_cell.angle_beta   90.00
_cell.angle_gamma   90.00
#
_symmetry.space_group_name_H-M   'P 1'
#
loop_
_entity.id
_entity.type
_entity.pdbx_description
1 polymer ?
#
loop_
_entity_poly.entity_id
_entity_poly.type
_entity_poly.pdbx_seq_one_letter_code
_entity_poly.pdbx_strand_id
1 'polypeptide(L)'
;MALILSLLFNDYGLPSGKAWIFFTIIICIIAVFSMVFDESADGLRSYLISGCGFALYLALFFSLVAINQYEHIPISGTDIQKTNLKRCTAGRIITLENIEDIMTDCQNRDRELKFRAKIESLDK
;
A
#
# COMPACT_ATOMS: atom_id res chain seq x y z
N MET A 1 6.81 8.72 -9.32
CA MET A 1 6.15 7.39 -9.33
C MET A 1 6.90 6.38 -8.46
N ALA A 2 8.23 6.25 -8.59
CA ALA A 2 9.05 5.40 -7.71
C ALA A 2 8.86 5.64 -6.21
N LEU A 3 8.89 6.91 -5.77
CA LEU A 3 8.67 7.27 -4.36
C LEU A 3 7.28 6.88 -3.85
N ILE A 4 6.26 7.00 -4.70
CA ILE A 4 4.88 6.62 -4.35
C ILE A 4 4.80 5.10 -4.20
N LEU A 5 5.40 4.35 -5.13
CA LEU A 5 5.46 2.90 -5.08
C LEU A 5 6.23 2.40 -3.85
N SER A 6 7.36 3.01 -3.50
CA SER A 6 8.15 2.62 -2.32
C SER A 6 7.51 3.05 -0.99
N LEU A 7 6.67 4.09 -0.99
CA LEU A 7 5.95 4.53 0.19
C LEU A 7 4.75 3.63 0.48
N LEU A 8 3.96 3.34 -0.56
CA LEU A 8 2.70 2.61 -0.44
C LEU A 8 2.86 1.10 -0.49
N PHE A 9 3.93 0.59 -1.10
CA PHE A 9 4.16 -0.83 -1.27
C PHE A 9 5.55 -1.23 -0.78
N ASN A 10 5.65 -2.44 -0.24
CA ASN A 10 6.90 -2.98 0.25
C ASN A 10 7.80 -3.48 -0.90
N ASP A 11 8.93 -4.09 -0.53
CA ASP A 11 9.92 -4.66 -1.46
C ASP A 11 9.38 -5.75 -2.41
N TYR A 12 8.20 -6.31 -2.11
CA TYR A 12 7.52 -7.32 -2.92
C TYR A 12 6.33 -6.75 -3.69
N GLY A 13 6.12 -5.43 -3.66
CA GLY A 13 4.96 -4.79 -4.28
C GLY A 13 3.65 -5.04 -3.54
N LEU A 14 3.69 -5.51 -2.30
CA LEU A 14 2.49 -5.70 -1.47
C LEU A 14 2.21 -4.42 -0.66
N PRO A 15 0.94 -4.11 -0.35
CA PRO A 15 0.57 -2.96 0.49
C PRO A 15 1.46 -2.84 1.75
N SER A 16 2.14 -1.70 1.89
CA SER A 16 2.98 -1.38 3.04
C SER A 16 2.09 -1.14 4.26
N GLY A 17 1.95 -2.14 5.14
CA GLY A 17 1.03 -2.07 6.28
C GLY A 17 1.12 -0.77 7.08
N LYS A 18 2.32 -0.21 7.28
CA LYS A 18 2.51 1.07 8.00
C LYS A 18 1.91 2.27 7.27
N ALA A 19 2.11 2.37 5.96
CA ALA A 19 1.59 3.50 5.17
C ALA A 19 0.06 3.44 5.10
N TRP A 20 -0.50 2.25 4.84
CA TRP A 20 -1.95 2.06 4.77
C TRP A 20 -2.66 2.31 6.11
N ILE A 21 -2.05 1.90 7.24
CA ILE A 21 -2.54 2.25 8.58
C ILE A 21 -2.55 3.77 8.77
N PHE A 22 -1.48 4.46 8.39
CA PHE A 22 -1.40 5.91 8.50
C PHE A 22 -2.47 6.63 7.66
N PHE A 23 -2.69 6.21 6.41
CA PHE A 23 -3.78 6.75 5.57
C PHE A 23 -5.15 6.51 6.20
N THR A 24 -5.40 5.32 6.74
CA THR A 24 -6.65 4.99 7.42
C THR A 24 -6.90 5.90 8.63
N ILE A 25 -5.87 6.19 9.43
CA ILE A 25 -6.00 7.11 10.57
C ILE A 25 -6.37 8.52 10.09
N ILE A 26 -5.77 9.01 9.01
CA ILE A 26 -6.11 10.31 8.42
C ILE A 26 -7.58 10.35 7.99
N ILE A 27 -8.09 9.28 7.37
CA ILE A 27 -9.51 9.16 7.00
C ILE A 27 -10.39 9.33 8.23
N CYS A 28 -10.09 8.60 9.30
CA CYS A 28 -10.88 8.65 10.54
C CYS A 28 -10.87 10.05 11.16
N ILE A 29 -9.71 10.73 11.17
CA ILE A 29 -9.59 12.10 11.66
C ILE A 29 -10.47 13.03 10.83
N ILE A 30 -10.33 13.02 9.50
CA ILE A 30 -11.13 13.89 8.62
C ILE A 30 -12.63 13.64 8.81
N ALA A 31 -13.05 12.37 8.94
CA ALA A 31 -14.44 12.01 9.17
C ALA A 31 -14.98 12.59 10.49
N VAL A 32 -14.23 12.48 11.59
CA VAL A 32 -14.61 13.05 12.90
C VAL A 32 -14.69 14.57 12.85
N PHE A 33 -13.69 15.23 12.25
CA PHE A 33 -13.71 16.69 12.07
C PHE A 33 -14.89 17.14 11.20
N SER A 34 -15.27 16.35 10.18
CA SER A 34 -16.43 16.68 9.35
C SER A 34 -17.75 16.56 10.12
N MET A 35 -17.85 15.68 11.12
CA MET A 35 -19.05 15.53 11.96
C MET A 35 -19.15 16.59 13.07
N VAL A 36 -18.02 17.02 13.66
CA VAL A 36 -18.02 17.92 14.82
C VAL A 36 -18.25 19.39 14.45
N PHE A 37 -17.85 19.82 13.26
CA PHE A 37 -17.95 21.22 12.84
C PHE A 37 -19.29 21.57 12.14
N ASP A 38 -20.25 20.66 12.15
CA ASP A 38 -21.55 20.76 11.47
C ASP A 38 -22.55 21.70 12.18
N GLU A 39 -22.32 22.06 13.45
CA GLU A 39 -23.31 22.80 14.26
C GLU A 39 -23.32 24.34 14.10
N SER A 40 -22.39 24.95 13.36
CA SER A 40 -22.29 26.42 13.26
C SER A 40 -22.92 26.99 11.98
N ALA A 41 -23.73 28.03 12.13
CA ALA A 41 -24.66 28.61 11.14
C ALA A 41 -24.07 29.18 9.82
N ASP A 42 -22.75 29.09 9.61
CA ASP A 42 -22.07 29.27 8.31
C ASP A 42 -21.94 27.91 7.55
N GLY A 43 -22.79 26.96 7.93
CA GLY A 43 -22.67 25.52 7.68
C GLY A 43 -22.59 25.14 6.21
N LEU A 44 -23.25 25.84 5.29
CA LEU A 44 -23.22 25.46 3.86
C LEU A 44 -21.82 25.56 3.24
N ARG A 45 -21.05 26.61 3.59
CA ARG A 45 -19.70 26.81 3.05
C ARG A 45 -18.70 25.87 3.70
N SER A 46 -18.80 25.67 5.02
CA SER A 46 -18.00 24.67 5.74
C SER A 46 -18.30 23.24 5.28
N TYR A 47 -19.57 22.91 5.04
CA TYR A 47 -20.05 21.62 4.53
C TYR A 47 -19.56 21.35 3.12
N LEU A 48 -19.63 22.34 2.22
CA LEU A 48 -19.09 22.19 0.87
C LEU A 48 -17.58 22.00 0.88
N ILE A 49 -16.83 22.70 1.74
CA ILE A 49 -15.37 22.58 1.80
C ILE A 49 -14.95 21.25 2.45
N SER A 50 -15.55 20.89 3.59
CA SER A 50 -15.27 19.65 4.33
C SER A 50 -15.76 18.41 3.56
N GLY A 51 -16.98 18.45 3.04
CA GLY A 51 -17.58 17.38 2.25
C GLY A 51 -16.88 17.15 0.91
N CYS A 52 -16.59 18.22 0.14
CA CYS A 52 -15.80 18.07 -1.09
C CYS A 52 -14.38 17.62 -0.79
N GLY A 53 -13.75 18.11 0.29
CA GLY A 53 -12.43 17.66 0.72
C GLY A 53 -12.40 16.17 1.05
N PHE A 54 -13.40 15.68 1.79
CA PHE A 54 -13.54 14.26 2.11
C PHE A 54 -13.83 13.41 0.87
N ALA A 55 -14.72 13.85 -0.02
CA ALA A 55 -15.02 13.16 -1.27
C ALA A 55 -13.79 13.08 -2.19
N LEU A 56 -13.02 14.17 -2.31
CA LEU A 56 -11.76 14.20 -3.05
C LEU A 56 -10.73 13.25 -2.43
N TYR A 57 -10.63 13.23 -1.10
CA TYR A 57 -9.75 12.29 -0.40
C TYR A 57 -10.15 10.84 -0.71
N LEU A 58 -11.44 10.48 -0.61
CA LEU A 58 -11.92 9.14 -0.92
C LEU A 58 -11.65 8.78 -2.37
N ALA A 59 -11.90 9.70 -3.30
CA ALA A 59 -11.62 9.49 -4.72
C ALA A 59 -10.13 9.20 -4.95
N LEU A 60 -9.23 9.95 -4.31
CA LEU A 60 -7.78 9.70 -4.36
C LEU A 60 -7.42 8.36 -3.73
N PHE A 61 -7.97 8.04 -2.56
CA PHE A 61 -7.72 6.79 -1.86
C PHE A 61 -8.13 5.57 -2.69
N PHE A 62 -9.37 5.55 -3.20
CA PHE A 62 -9.86 4.45 -4.04
C PHE A 62 -9.10 4.36 -5.38
N SER A 63 -8.69 5.51 -5.94
CA SER A 63 -7.83 5.50 -7.13
C SER A 63 -6.50 4.83 -6.83
N LEU A 64 -5.88 5.09 -5.66
CA LEU A 64 -4.63 4.44 -5.26
C LEU A 64 -4.80 2.94 -5.02
N VAL A 65 -5.92 2.51 -4.41
CA VAL A 65 -6.24 1.08 -4.20
C VAL A 65 -6.44 0.35 -5.54
N ALA A 66 -7.00 1.02 -6.54
CA ALA A 66 -7.27 0.43 -7.85
C ALA A 66 -6.03 0.35 -8.77
N ILE A 67 -4.89 0.95 -8.38
CA ILE A 67 -3.66 0.87 -9.17
C ILE A 67 -3.12 -0.56 -9.12
N ASN A 68 -2.92 -1.17 -10.29
CA ASN A 68 -2.13 -2.39 -10.41
C ASN A 68 -0.64 -2.06 -10.27
N GLN A 69 -0.12 -2.09 -9.04
CA GLN A 69 1.28 -1.74 -8.78
C GLN A 69 2.27 -2.61 -9.56
N TYR A 70 1.92 -3.86 -9.87
CA TYR A 70 2.82 -4.78 -10.56
C TYR A 70 3.09 -4.42 -12.02
N GLU A 71 2.19 -3.66 -12.64
CA GLU A 71 2.41 -3.10 -13.99
C GLU A 71 3.42 -1.94 -13.95
N HIS A 72 3.45 -1.19 -12.84
CA HIS A 72 4.30 -0.01 -12.70
C HIS A 72 5.68 -0.31 -12.09
N ILE A 73 5.85 -1.43 -11.38
CA ILE A 73 7.14 -1.84 -10.77
C ILE A 73 8.27 -1.99 -11.81
N PRO A 74 8.09 -2.67 -12.96
CA PRO A 74 9.16 -2.82 -13.94
C PRO A 74 9.70 -1.49 -14.47
N ILE A 75 8.82 -0.51 -14.62
CA ILE A 75 9.14 0.81 -15.17
C ILE A 75 9.75 1.70 -14.08
N SER A 76 9.03 1.82 -12.97
CA SER A 76 9.24 2.89 -11.99
C SER A 76 9.45 2.41 -10.55
N GLY A 77 9.41 1.10 -10.28
CA GLY A 77 9.70 0.55 -8.96
C GLY A 77 11.17 0.73 -8.53
N THR A 78 11.46 0.45 -7.27
CA THR A 78 12.84 0.41 -6.75
C THR A 78 13.61 -0.77 -7.35
N ASP A 79 14.94 -0.72 -7.29
CA ASP A 79 15.78 -1.82 -7.77
C ASP A 79 15.49 -3.14 -7.04
N ILE A 80 15.15 -3.06 -5.74
CA ILE A 80 14.74 -4.21 -4.94
C ILE A 80 13.39 -4.75 -5.43
N GLN A 81 12.39 -3.89 -5.65
CA GLN A 81 11.08 -4.30 -6.16
C GLN A 81 11.20 -4.98 -7.53
N LYS A 82 12.00 -4.40 -8.44
CA LYS A 82 12.25 -4.97 -9.77
C LYS A 82 12.92 -6.34 -9.68
N THR A 83 13.94 -6.46 -8.84
CA THR A 83 14.67 -7.71 -8.64
C THR A 83 13.78 -8.80 -8.03
N ASN A 84 12.99 -8.45 -7.02
CA ASN A 84 12.05 -9.36 -6.37
C ASN A 84 10.96 -9.82 -7.33
N LEU A 85 10.35 -8.89 -8.07
CA LEU A 85 9.34 -9.23 -9.05
C LEU A 85 9.89 -10.23 -10.08
N LYS A 86 11.08 -9.98 -10.64
CA LYS A 86 11.70 -10.86 -11.62
C LYS A 86 12.00 -12.26 -11.04
N ARG A 87 12.58 -12.35 -9.84
CA ARG A 87 12.94 -13.66 -9.25
C ARG A 87 11.72 -14.45 -8.79
N CYS A 88 10.70 -13.79 -8.22
CA CYS A 88 9.52 -14.45 -7.68
C CYS A 88 8.56 -14.93 -8.79
N THR A 89 8.56 -14.28 -9.95
CA THR A 89 7.72 -14.65 -11.10
C THR A 89 8.40 -15.59 -12.09
N ALA A 90 9.71 -15.83 -11.95
CA ALA A 90 10.47 -16.70 -12.85
C ALA A 90 9.86 -18.12 -12.92
N GLY A 91 9.53 -18.56 -14.13
CA GLY A 91 8.96 -19.88 -14.40
C GLY A 91 7.52 -20.07 -13.93
N ARG A 92 6.80 -18.99 -13.56
CA ARG A 92 5.38 -19.03 -13.20
C ARG A 92 4.52 -18.38 -14.28
N ILE A 93 3.29 -18.86 -14.44
CA ILE A 93 2.29 -18.20 -15.27
C ILE A 93 1.70 -17.06 -14.44
N ILE A 94 1.90 -15.83 -14.89
CA ILE A 94 1.47 -14.62 -14.18
C ILE A 94 0.15 -14.13 -14.74
N THR A 95 -0.80 -13.92 -13.86
CA THR A 95 -2.10 -13.28 -14.14
C THR A 95 -2.33 -12.18 -13.11
N LEU A 96 -3.26 -11.27 -13.41
CA LEU A 96 -3.62 -10.20 -12.47
C LEU A 96 -4.14 -10.76 -11.14
N GLU A 97 -4.82 -11.90 -11.18
CA GLU A 97 -5.44 -12.52 -10.01
C GLU A 97 -4.41 -13.25 -9.12
N ASN A 98 -3.34 -13.81 -9.69
CA ASN A 98 -2.40 -14.66 -8.95
C ASN A 98 -1.08 -13.99 -8.56
N ILE A 99 -0.78 -12.82 -9.12
CA ILE A 99 0.52 -12.17 -8.91
C ILE A 99 0.74 -11.77 -7.46
N GLU A 100 -0.31 -11.29 -6.77
CA GLU A 100 -0.25 -10.93 -5.36
C GLU A 100 0.07 -12.16 -4.48
N ASP A 101 -0.59 -13.29 -4.76
CA ASP A 101 -0.36 -14.56 -4.07
C ASP A 101 1.07 -15.07 -4.29
N ILE A 102 1.56 -15.00 -5.53
CA ILE A 102 2.93 -15.39 -5.88
C ILE A 102 3.95 -14.56 -5.11
N MET A 103 3.74 -13.25 -5.02
CA MET A 103 4.64 -12.34 -4.33
C MET A 103 4.56 -12.51 -2.81
N THR A 104 3.38 -12.79 -2.26
CA THR A 104 3.16 -13.12 -0.85
C THR A 104 3.85 -14.43 -0.45
N ASP A 105 3.68 -15.49 -1.24
CA ASP A 105 4.37 -16.77 -1.07
C ASP A 105 5.90 -16.58 -1.10
N CYS A 106 6.40 -15.79 -2.06
CA CYS A 106 7.81 -15.46 -2.17
C CYS A 106 8.34 -14.74 -0.91
N GLN A 107 7.60 -13.74 -0.40
CA GLN A 107 7.97 -13.02 0.80
C GLN A 107 8.00 -13.92 2.04
N ASN A 108 7.02 -14.82 2.16
CA ASN A 108 6.92 -15.73 3.29
C ASN A 108 8.08 -16.73 3.31
N ARG A 109 8.44 -17.31 2.15
CA ARG A 109 9.62 -18.17 2.04
C ARG A 109 10.90 -17.46 2.43
N ASP A 110 11.11 -16.24 1.94
CA ASP A 110 12.30 -15.45 2.30
C ASP A 110 12.36 -15.13 3.80
N ARG A 111 11.21 -14.88 4.43
CA ARG A 111 11.11 -14.66 5.88
C ARG A 111 11.45 -15.94 6.65
N GLU A 112 10.96 -17.09 6.20
CA GLU A 112 11.24 -18.38 6.82
C GLU A 112 12.73 -18.73 6.73
N LEU A 113 13.34 -18.56 5.56
CA LEU A 113 14.78 -18.79 5.38
C LEU A 113 15.63 -17.90 6.29
N LYS A 114 15.28 -16.60 6.38
CA LYS A 114 15.95 -15.66 7.30
C LYS A 114 15.78 -16.06 8.76
N PHE A 115 14.60 -16.56 9.13
CA PHE A 115 14.33 -17.01 10.49
C PHE A 115 15.15 -18.26 10.84
N ARG A 116 15.18 -19.27 9.95
CA ARG A 116 15.99 -20.50 10.11
C ARG A 116 17.48 -20.17 10.24
N ALA A 117 18.02 -19.34 9.34
CA ALA A 117 19.41 -18.92 9.40
C ALA A 117 19.76 -18.18 10.71
N LYS A 118 18.82 -17.39 11.24
CA LYS A 118 18.99 -16.72 12.54
C LYS A 118 19.05 -17.72 13.69
N ILE A 119 18.20 -18.75 13.69
CA ILE A 119 18.24 -19.82 14.70
C ILE A 119 19.58 -20.56 14.63
N GLU A 120 20.00 -20.99 13.44
CA GLU A 120 21.28 -21.69 13.22
C GLU A 120 22.50 -20.86 13.66
N SER A 121 22.42 -19.53 13.51
CA SER A 121 23.48 -18.62 13.97
C SER A 121 23.55 -18.43 15.48
N LEU A 122 22.46 -18.71 16.20
CA LEU A 122 22.40 -18.60 17.66
C LEU A 122 22.82 -19.91 18.37
N ASP A 123 22.83 -21.02 17.63
CA ASP A 123 23.24 -22.36 18.11
C ASP A 123 24.76 -22.60 17.95
N LYS A 124 25.49 -21.63 17.38
CA LYS A 124 26.97 -21.60 17.23
C LYS A 124 27.61 -20.62 18.19
#